data_AF-A0A6M0L4S1-F1
#
_entry.id   AF-A0A6M0L4S1-F1
#
_cell.length_a   1.000
_cell.length_b   1.000
_cell.length_c   1.000
_cell.angle_alpha   90.00
_cell.angle_beta   90.00
_cell.angle_gamma   90.00
#
_symmetry.space_group_name_H-M   'P 1'
#
loop_
_entity.id
_entity.type
_entity.pdbx_description
1 polymer ?
#
loop_
_entity_poly.entity_id
_entity_poly.type
_entity_poly.pdbx_seq_one_letter_code
_entity_poly.pdbx_strand_id
1 'polypeptide(L)'
;WKLFLSNTDTLSSYPYHRFPLFDWMTHTQGIVDYLLEQVPELRATYDVVHQLRDALHNRDFDRFEEILIWAKQEAISPGLRRVLRTFKGYLPYIKNTFIYHHLTNGALEGINHKIKVLKRNAYGYRNFSHFRNRILFMCKLYVPYTVPSTSLVA
;
A
#
# COMPACT_ATOMS: atom_id res chain seq x y z
N TRP A 1 -15.09 12.37 -0.01
CA TRP A 1 -13.74 11.75 0.05
C TRP A 1 -13.78 10.24 -0.19
N LYS A 2 -14.65 9.45 0.48
CA LYS A 2 -14.73 7.99 0.26
C LYS A 2 -14.93 7.59 -1.21
N LEU A 3 -15.79 8.30 -1.93
CA LEU A 3 -16.08 8.02 -3.35
C LEU A 3 -14.82 8.09 -4.24
N PHE A 4 -13.91 9.04 -3.99
CA PHE A 4 -12.65 9.16 -4.74
C PHE A 4 -11.65 8.04 -4.46
N LEU A 5 -11.83 7.28 -3.38
CA LEU A 5 -10.91 6.19 -3.00
C LEU A 5 -11.47 4.81 -3.38
N SER A 6 -12.77 4.74 -3.69
CA SER A 6 -13.44 3.52 -4.12
C SER A 6 -12.83 2.98 -5.41
N ASN A 7 -13.10 1.71 -5.73
CA ASN A 7 -12.75 1.22 -7.06
C ASN A 7 -13.67 1.85 -8.11
N THR A 8 -13.14 2.18 -9.29
CA THR A 8 -13.94 2.72 -10.40
C THR A 8 -15.09 1.77 -10.74
N ASP A 9 -14.83 0.46 -10.70
CA ASP A 9 -15.85 -0.58 -10.92
C ASP A 9 -16.96 -0.61 -9.87
N THR A 10 -16.71 -0.04 -8.68
CA THR A 10 -17.68 0.00 -7.57
C THR A 10 -18.51 1.27 -7.55
N LEU A 11 -18.15 2.26 -8.37
CA LEU A 11 -18.94 3.46 -8.55
C LEU A 11 -20.15 3.10 -9.41
N SER A 12 -21.32 3.10 -8.79
CA SER A 12 -22.58 2.85 -9.47
C SER A 12 -22.89 4.03 -10.41
N SER A 13 -23.19 3.69 -11.66
CA SER A 13 -23.78 4.58 -12.68
C SER A 13 -25.31 4.59 -12.65
N TYR A 14 -25.91 3.72 -11.84
CA TYR A 14 -27.36 3.56 -11.66
C TYR A 14 -27.68 2.80 -10.35
N PRO A 15 -28.83 3.05 -9.71
CA PRO A 15 -29.87 4.01 -10.07
C PRO A 15 -29.54 5.44 -9.57
N TYR A 16 -30.32 6.41 -10.04
CA TYR A 16 -30.20 7.81 -9.64
C TYR A 16 -30.87 8.05 -8.29
N HIS A 17 -30.18 8.79 -7.42
CA HIS A 17 -30.63 9.16 -6.09
C HIS A 17 -30.50 10.66 -5.86
N ARG A 18 -31.27 11.18 -4.91
CA ARG A 18 -31.13 12.55 -4.42
C ARG A 18 -30.00 12.59 -3.39
N PHE A 19 -29.05 13.50 -3.56
CA PHE A 19 -27.98 13.73 -2.59
C PHE A 19 -28.13 15.13 -1.98
N PRO A 20 -27.92 15.32 -0.66
CA PRO A 20 -28.20 16.60 0.00
C PRO A 20 -27.44 17.82 -0.55
N LEU A 21 -26.26 17.60 -1.16
CA LEU A 21 -25.39 18.65 -1.69
C LEU A 21 -25.52 18.83 -3.20
N PHE A 22 -26.47 18.15 -3.84
CA PHE A 22 -26.69 18.17 -5.28
C PHE A 22 -28.17 18.41 -5.55
N ASP A 23 -28.47 19.50 -6.26
CA ASP A 23 -29.85 19.90 -6.56
C ASP A 23 -30.52 19.05 -7.65
N TRP A 24 -29.76 18.14 -8.27
CA TRP A 24 -30.24 17.21 -9.28
C TRP A 24 -30.14 15.74 -8.80
N MET A 25 -30.92 14.87 -9.41
CA MET A 25 -30.75 13.42 -9.22
C MET A 25 -29.44 12.99 -9.88
N THR A 26 -28.60 12.31 -9.12
CA THR A 26 -27.29 11.84 -9.59
C THR A 26 -26.97 10.47 -8.98
N HIS A 27 -25.81 9.93 -9.28
CA HIS A 27 -25.33 8.65 -8.77
C HIS A 27 -23.86 8.81 -8.38
N THR A 28 -23.25 7.78 -7.78
CA THR A 28 -21.89 7.92 -7.21
C THR A 28 -20.82 8.25 -8.24
N GLN A 29 -20.89 7.65 -9.44
CA GLN A 29 -19.99 7.97 -10.55
C GLN A 29 -20.15 9.43 -11.01
N GLY A 30 -21.38 9.87 -11.30
CA GLY A 30 -21.68 11.26 -11.67
C GLY A 30 -21.26 12.31 -10.64
N ILE A 31 -21.31 12.00 -9.34
CA ILE A 31 -20.76 12.88 -8.30
C ILE A 31 -19.24 13.02 -8.44
N VAL A 32 -18.53 11.90 -8.63
CA VAL A 32 -17.08 11.91 -8.80
C VAL A 32 -16.72 12.68 -10.06
N ASP A 33 -17.35 12.37 -11.18
CA ASP A 33 -17.10 13.03 -12.46
C ASP A 33 -17.31 14.55 -12.38
N TYR A 34 -18.45 14.98 -11.83
CA TYR A 34 -18.74 16.40 -11.62
C TYR A 34 -17.65 17.09 -10.80
N LEU A 35 -17.22 16.49 -9.68
CA LEU A 35 -16.20 17.10 -8.82
C LEU A 35 -14.81 17.10 -9.48
N LEU A 36 -14.47 16.07 -10.25
CA LEU A 36 -13.20 16.00 -11.00
C LEU A 36 -13.18 17.01 -12.16
N GLU A 37 -14.32 17.37 -12.75
CA GLU A 37 -14.41 18.44 -13.75
C GLU A 37 -14.06 19.82 -13.18
N GLN A 38 -14.36 20.06 -11.89
CA GLN A 38 -14.10 21.37 -11.28
C GLN A 38 -12.61 21.64 -11.04
N VAL A 39 -11.79 20.60 -10.87
CA VAL A 39 -10.38 20.74 -10.50
C VAL A 39 -9.51 19.82 -11.38
N PRO A 40 -8.96 20.33 -12.50
CA PRO A 40 -8.17 19.53 -13.44
C PRO A 40 -6.96 18.82 -12.80
N GLU A 41 -6.29 19.47 -11.84
CA GLU A 41 -5.18 18.87 -11.09
C GLU A 41 -5.63 17.63 -10.30
N LEU A 42 -6.84 17.68 -9.72
CA LEU A 42 -7.41 16.57 -8.97
C LEU A 42 -7.76 15.42 -9.91
N ARG A 43 -8.32 15.71 -11.10
CA ARG A 43 -8.60 14.72 -12.15
C ARG A 43 -7.34 13.98 -12.56
N ALA A 44 -6.30 14.71 -12.98
CA ALA A 44 -5.03 14.10 -13.38
C ALA A 44 -4.43 13.25 -12.25
N THR A 45 -4.48 13.75 -11.00
CA THR A 45 -3.99 13.03 -9.82
C THR A 45 -4.79 11.74 -9.57
N TYR A 46 -6.11 11.82 -9.68
CA TYR A 46 -7.04 10.71 -9.51
C TYR A 46 -6.79 9.63 -10.56
N ASP A 47 -6.68 10.02 -11.83
CA ASP A 47 -6.49 9.12 -12.97
C ASP A 47 -5.17 8.36 -12.86
N VAL A 48 -4.06 9.05 -12.57
CA VAL A 48 -2.75 8.41 -12.38
C VAL A 48 -2.80 7.39 -11.25
N VAL A 49 -3.40 7.73 -10.10
CA VAL A 49 -3.48 6.83 -8.93
C VAL A 49 -4.31 5.59 -9.25
N HIS A 50 -5.45 5.75 -9.92
CA HIS A 50 -6.30 4.64 -10.32
C HIS A 50 -5.62 3.73 -11.33
N GLN A 51 -4.99 4.30 -12.37
CA GLN A 51 -4.25 3.52 -13.35
C GLN A 51 -3.10 2.73 -12.71
N LEU A 52 -2.35 3.32 -11.77
CA LEU A 52 -1.30 2.60 -11.03
C LEU A 52 -1.88 1.47 -10.18
N ARG A 53 -3.02 1.69 -9.52
CA ARG A 53 -3.69 0.66 -8.71
C ARG A 53 -4.20 -0.49 -9.59
N ASP A 54 -4.74 -0.18 -10.75
CA ASP A 54 -5.28 -1.16 -11.69
C ASP A 54 -4.14 -2.00 -12.30
N ALA A 55 -3.04 -1.36 -12.69
CA ALA A 55 -1.84 -2.06 -13.14
C ALA A 55 -1.31 -3.01 -12.06
N LEU A 56 -1.27 -2.57 -10.80
CA LEU A 56 -0.89 -3.42 -9.67
C LEU A 56 -1.86 -4.58 -9.45
N HIS A 57 -3.18 -4.34 -9.52
CA HIS A 57 -4.20 -5.36 -9.36
C HIS A 57 -4.11 -6.44 -10.45
N ASN A 58 -3.92 -6.00 -11.70
CA ASN A 58 -3.78 -6.86 -12.88
C ASN A 58 -2.37 -7.46 -13.03
N ARG A 59 -1.45 -7.12 -12.12
CA ARG A 59 -0.05 -7.60 -12.11
C ARG A 59 0.71 -7.24 -13.39
N ASP A 60 0.35 -6.12 -14.00
CA ASP A 60 0.95 -5.59 -15.21
C ASP A 60 2.04 -4.59 -14.84
N PHE A 61 3.26 -5.09 -14.69
CA PHE A 61 4.41 -4.25 -14.30
C PHE A 61 4.82 -3.29 -15.42
N ASP A 62 4.75 -3.72 -16.68
CA ASP A 62 5.17 -2.90 -17.81
C ASP A 62 4.26 -1.67 -17.93
N ARG A 63 2.94 -1.88 -17.83
CA ARG A 63 1.98 -0.78 -17.75
C ARG A 63 2.22 0.11 -16.53
N PHE A 64 2.55 -0.46 -15.37
CA PHE A 64 2.87 0.34 -14.18
C PHE A 64 4.09 1.24 -14.41
N GLU A 65 5.14 0.74 -15.04
CA GLU A 65 6.35 1.51 -15.38
C GLU A 65 6.05 2.61 -16.40
N GLU A 66 5.31 2.29 -17.47
CA GLU A 66 4.82 3.28 -18.44
C GLU A 66 4.05 4.39 -17.73
N ILE A 67 3.21 4.03 -16.75
CA ILE A 67 2.45 4.99 -15.94
C ILE A 67 3.32 5.96 -15.17
N LEU A 68 4.38 5.46 -14.55
CA LEU A 68 5.33 6.31 -13.85
C LEU A 68 6.09 7.27 -14.78
N ILE A 69 6.27 6.90 -16.04
CA ILE A 69 6.96 7.73 -17.02
C ILE A 69 6.03 8.85 -17.52
N TRP A 70 4.80 8.53 -17.94
CA TRP A 70 3.87 9.53 -18.50
C TRP A 70 3.35 10.50 -17.45
N ALA A 71 3.13 10.04 -16.20
CA ALA A 71 2.63 10.88 -15.10
C ALA A 71 3.53 12.09 -14.76
N LYS A 72 4.76 12.15 -15.31
CA LYS A 72 5.62 13.34 -15.19
C LYS A 72 5.12 14.53 -15.98
N GLN A 73 4.49 14.27 -17.13
CA GLN A 73 3.97 15.28 -18.06
C GLN A 73 2.62 15.84 -17.59
N GLU A 74 1.94 15.10 -16.72
CA GLU A 74 0.65 15.50 -16.17
C GLU A 74 0.76 16.60 -15.11
N ALA A 75 -0.32 17.38 -15.02
CA ALA A 75 -0.56 18.36 -13.97
C ALA A 75 -1.04 17.68 -12.67
N ILE A 76 -0.26 16.72 -12.16
CA ILE A 76 -0.55 16.05 -10.88
C ILE A 76 -0.11 16.85 -9.67
N SER A 77 -0.75 16.56 -8.54
CA SER A 77 -0.44 17.19 -7.26
C SER A 77 1.03 17.02 -6.82
N PRO A 78 1.61 18.01 -6.12
CA PRO A 78 2.98 17.93 -5.61
C PRO A 78 3.21 16.73 -4.68
N GLY A 79 2.18 16.34 -3.92
CA GLY A 79 2.21 15.17 -3.05
C GLY A 79 2.39 13.88 -3.83
N LEU A 80 1.56 13.65 -4.85
CA LEU A 80 1.69 12.47 -5.70
C LEU A 80 3.03 12.47 -6.44
N ARG A 81 3.47 13.61 -7.00
CA ARG A 81 4.76 13.72 -7.69
C ARG A 81 5.94 13.26 -6.81
N ARG A 82 5.91 13.57 -5.52
CA ARG A 82 6.90 13.10 -4.55
C ARG A 82 6.88 11.57 -4.40
N VAL A 83 5.68 10.98 -4.30
CA VAL A 83 5.50 9.52 -4.20
C VAL A 83 6.00 8.82 -5.46
N LEU A 84 5.65 9.31 -6.66
CA LEU A 84 6.09 8.70 -7.92
C LEU A 84 7.60 8.75 -8.09
N ARG A 85 8.25 9.82 -7.62
CA ARG A 85 9.73 9.90 -7.59
C ARG A 85 10.33 8.81 -6.69
N THR A 86 9.73 8.55 -5.54
CA THR A 86 10.14 7.44 -4.67
C THR A 86 9.92 6.10 -5.37
N PHE A 87 8.77 5.89 -6.01
CA PHE A 87 8.51 4.64 -6.75
C PHE A 87 9.55 4.41 -7.85
N LYS A 88 9.91 5.45 -8.60
CA LYS A 88 10.98 5.36 -9.60
C LYS A 88 12.33 4.92 -8.99
N GLY A 89 12.68 5.45 -7.81
CA GLY A 89 13.91 5.07 -7.10
C GLY A 89 13.91 3.61 -6.61
N TYR A 90 12.73 3.08 -6.27
CA TYR A 90 12.55 1.71 -5.77
C TYR A 90 11.98 0.75 -6.83
N LEU A 91 11.96 1.14 -8.10
CA LEU A 91 11.27 0.40 -9.16
C LEU A 91 11.71 -1.08 -9.28
N PRO A 92 13.03 -1.42 -9.17
CA PRO A 92 13.46 -2.82 -9.18
C PRO A 92 12.85 -3.65 -8.03
N TYR A 93 12.65 -3.05 -6.85
CA TYR A 93 12.04 -3.73 -5.70
C TYR A 93 10.52 -3.78 -5.81
N ILE A 94 9.90 -2.75 -6.38
CA ILE A 94 8.47 -2.76 -6.67
C ILE A 94 8.14 -3.88 -7.64
N LYS A 95 8.97 -4.11 -8.67
CA LYS A 95 8.84 -5.24 -9.60
C LYS A 95 8.70 -6.60 -8.91
N ASN A 96 9.43 -6.81 -7.81
CA ASN A 96 9.32 -8.04 -7.02
C ASN A 96 7.91 -8.24 -6.44
N THR A 97 7.15 -7.18 -6.17
CA THR A 97 5.76 -7.28 -5.71
C THR A 97 4.83 -7.85 -6.79
N PHE A 98 5.11 -7.55 -8.06
CA PHE A 98 4.37 -8.08 -9.21
C PHE A 98 4.73 -9.55 -9.47
N ILE A 99 6.00 -9.91 -9.32
CA ILE A 99 6.50 -11.29 -9.53
C ILE A 99 6.06 -12.21 -8.38
N TYR A 100 6.28 -11.79 -7.13
CA TYR A 100 6.03 -12.60 -5.93
C TYR A 100 4.71 -12.20 -5.24
N HIS A 101 3.63 -12.10 -6.01
CA HIS A 101 2.32 -11.62 -5.55
C HIS A 101 1.68 -12.46 -4.41
N HIS A 102 2.19 -13.66 -4.14
CA HIS A 102 1.73 -14.54 -3.06
C HIS A 102 2.35 -14.16 -1.70
N LEU A 103 3.44 -13.39 -1.69
CA LEU A 103 4.06 -12.89 -0.47
C LEU A 103 3.24 -11.71 0.06
N THR A 104 2.84 -11.79 1.31
CA THR A 104 2.07 -10.72 1.97
C THR A 104 2.92 -10.05 3.06
N ASN A 105 2.64 -8.77 3.31
CA ASN A 105 3.27 -8.05 4.41
C ASN A 105 2.73 -8.48 5.79
N GLY A 106 1.72 -9.36 5.87
CA GLY A 106 1.04 -9.71 7.12
C GLY A 106 1.97 -10.26 8.20
N ALA A 107 2.95 -11.10 7.84
CA ALA A 107 3.93 -11.61 8.80
C ALA A 107 4.83 -10.49 9.36
N LEU A 108 5.31 -9.59 8.48
CA LEU A 108 6.13 -8.44 8.86
C LEU A 108 5.33 -7.45 9.72
N GLU A 109 4.08 -7.18 9.35
CA GLU A 109 3.15 -6.33 10.10
C GLU A 109 2.84 -6.92 11.48
N GLY A 110 2.63 -8.24 11.57
CA GLY A 110 2.43 -8.95 12.83
C GLY A 110 3.63 -8.83 13.76
N ILE A 111 4.85 -9.00 13.23
CA ILE A 111 6.10 -8.79 14.00
C ILE A 111 6.20 -7.34 14.46
N ASN A 112 5.99 -6.37 13.55
CA ASN A 112 6.03 -4.95 13.87
C ASN A 112 5.00 -4.56 14.94
N HIS A 113 3.80 -5.12 14.87
CA HIS A 113 2.76 -4.91 15.87
C HIS A 113 3.19 -5.45 17.24
N LYS A 114 3.69 -6.69 17.30
CA LYS A 114 4.21 -7.30 18.53
C LYS A 114 5.32 -6.44 19.16
N ILE A 115 6.26 -5.94 18.36
CA ILE A 115 7.33 -5.05 18.83
C ILE A 115 6.76 -3.74 19.39
N LYS A 116 5.78 -3.12 18.70
CA LYS A 116 5.12 -1.89 19.16
C LYS A 116 4.36 -2.10 20.47
N VAL A 117 3.63 -3.20 20.60
CA VAL A 117 2.93 -3.58 21.84
C VAL A 117 3.93 -3.80 22.98
N LEU A 118 5.02 -4.53 22.72
CA LEU A 118 6.08 -4.75 23.70
C LEU A 118 6.67 -3.44 24.20
N LYS A 119 7.02 -2.52 23.29
CA LYS A 119 7.56 -1.19 23.65
C LYS A 119 6.57 -0.39 24.50
N ARG A 120 5.28 -0.43 24.16
CA ARG A 120 4.20 0.27 24.89
C ARG A 120 4.02 -0.30 26.31
N ASN A 121 3.93 -1.62 26.44
CA ASN A 121 3.68 -2.29 27.73
C ASN A 121 4.87 -2.20 28.68
N ALA A 122 6.09 -2.14 28.15
CA ALA A 122 7.30 -1.97 28.96
C ALA A 122 7.58 -0.51 29.36
N TYR A 123 6.81 0.46 28.85
CA TYR A 123 7.10 1.90 28.98
C TYR A 123 8.48 2.29 28.43
N GLY A 124 8.93 1.58 27.38
CA GLY A 124 10.28 1.67 26.86
C GLY A 124 11.27 0.72 27.54
N TYR A 125 12.43 0.54 26.92
CA TYR A 125 13.51 -0.27 27.47
C TYR A 125 14.72 0.61 27.70
N ARG A 126 15.32 0.52 28.89
CA ARG A 126 16.57 1.22 29.22
C ARG A 126 17.78 0.64 28.50
N ASN A 127 17.75 -0.66 28.19
CA ASN A 127 18.83 -1.38 27.51
C ASN A 127 18.30 -2.03 26.22
N PHE A 128 18.90 -1.68 25.08
CA PHE A 128 18.52 -2.20 23.77
C PHE A 128 18.75 -3.71 23.63
N SER A 129 19.81 -4.26 24.24
CA SER A 129 20.09 -5.70 24.19
C SER A 129 18.97 -6.51 24.84
N HIS A 130 18.42 -6.04 25.97
CA HIS A 130 17.26 -6.69 26.59
C HIS A 130 16.01 -6.59 25.72
N PHE A 131 15.78 -5.43 25.08
CA PHE A 131 14.68 -5.27 24.13
C PHE A 131 14.80 -6.24 22.95
N ARG A 132 15.98 -6.29 22.32
CA ARG A 132 16.28 -7.20 21.21
C ARG A 132 16.08 -8.66 21.61
N ASN A 133 16.63 -9.08 22.75
CA ASN A 133 16.49 -10.47 23.22
C ASN A 133 15.02 -10.84 23.45
N ARG A 134 14.24 -9.92 24.01
CA ARG A 134 12.80 -10.14 24.21
C ARG A 134 12.04 -10.23 22.89
N ILE A 135 12.38 -9.42 21.89
CA ILE A 135 11.80 -9.51 20.53
C ILE A 135 12.12 -10.86 19.91
N LEU A 136 13.41 -11.27 19.91
CA LEU A 136 13.83 -12.55 19.32
C LEU A 136 13.11 -13.74 19.97
N PHE A 137 13.01 -13.74 21.30
CA PHE A 137 12.32 -14.78 22.04
C PHE A 137 10.82 -14.82 21.72
N MET A 138 10.13 -13.68 21.84
CA MET A 138 8.67 -13.58 21.64
C MET A 138 8.25 -13.86 20.19
N CYS A 139 9.06 -13.44 19.21
CA CYS A 139 8.81 -13.67 17.80
C CYS A 139 9.38 -15.01 17.29
N LYS A 140 10.01 -15.82 18.15
CA LYS A 140 10.67 -17.09 17.79
C LYS A 140 11.67 -16.93 16.64
N LEU A 141 12.42 -15.82 16.64
CA LEU A 141 13.42 -15.49 15.62
C LEU A 141 14.84 -15.91 16.02
N TYR A 142 14.96 -16.91 16.90
CA TYR A 142 16.23 -17.48 17.31
C TYR A 142 16.44 -18.82 16.62
N VAL A 143 17.67 -19.12 16.24
CA VAL A 143 18.03 -20.46 15.77
C VAL A 143 18.31 -21.30 17.02
N PRO A 144 17.56 -22.39 17.28
CA PRO A 144 17.92 -23.31 18.33
C PRO A 144 19.28 -23.92 17.98
N TYR A 145 20.22 -23.89 18.92
CA TYR A 145 21.48 -24.60 18.76
C TYR A 145 21.18 -26.10 18.77
N THR A 146 21.06 -26.71 17.59
CA THR A 146 21.04 -28.17 17.46
C THR A 146 22.48 -28.64 17.45
N VAL A 147 22.91 -29.32 18.51
CA VAL A 147 24.15 -30.10 18.48
C VAL A 147 23.97 -31.10 17.33
N PRO A 148 24.82 -31.10 16.29
CA PRO A 148 24.77 -32.17 15.30
C PRO A 148 24.99 -33.47 16.07
N SER A 149 24.06 -34.42 15.93
CA SER A 149 24.17 -35.76 16.50
C SER A 149 25.32 -36.50 15.81
N THR A 150 26.54 -36.14 16.16
CA THR A 150 27.74 -36.91 15.87
C THR A 150 27.87 -37.96 16.95
N SER A 151 28.10 -39.19 16.51
CA SER A 151 28.40 -40.43 17.23
C SER A 151 27.23 -41.13 17.94
N LEU A 152 26.84 -42.29 17.39
CA LEU A 152 26.91 -43.61 18.04
C LEU A 152 26.57 -44.72 17.01
N VAL A 153 27.55 -45.12 16.20
CA VAL A 153 27.70 -46.54 15.81
C VAL A 153 29.20 -46.82 15.86
N ALA A 154 29.61 -47.34 17.02
CA ALA A 154 30.84 -48.13 17.16
C ALA A 154 30.56 -49.56 16.67
#